data_AF-A0A523Y7W8-F1
#
_entry.id   AF-A0A523Y7W8-F1
#
_cell.length_a   1.000
_cell.length_b   1.000
_cell.length_c   1.000
_cell.angle_alpha   90.00
_cell.angle_beta   90.00
_cell.angle_gamma   90.00
#
_symmetry.space_group_name_H-M   'P 1'
#
loop_
_entity.id
_entity.type
_entity.pdbx_description
1 polymer ?
#
loop_
_entity_poly.entity_id
_entity_poly.type
_entity_poly.pdbx_seq_one_letter_code
_entity_poly.pdbx_strand_id
1 'polypeptide(L)' 'MKKLVIVGIPLLLLSLIIGSLGCAEEEEVEEVEARFAASSTSGSPPLEVQFTDQSRGEITDWEWDFDNDGT' A
#
# COMPACT_ATOMS: atom_id res chain seq x y z
N MET A 1 -7.43 10.26 -28.75
CA MET A 1 -8.36 11.41 -28.68
C MET A 1 -9.78 10.87 -28.81
N LYS A 2 -10.52 10.70 -27.72
CA LYS A 2 -11.90 10.20 -27.77
C LYS A 2 -12.83 11.36 -27.43
N LYS A 3 -13.52 11.92 -28.44
CA LYS A 3 -14.51 12.98 -28.26
C LYS A 3 -15.84 12.32 -27.87
N LEU A 4 -16.28 12.53 -26.63
CA LEU A 4 -17.59 12.08 -26.12
C LEU A 4 -18.64 13.12 -26.51
N VAL A 5 -19.66 12.72 -27.26
CA VAL A 5 -20.75 13.58 -27.73
C VAL A 5 -22.00 13.26 -26.91
N ILE A 6 -22.38 14.12 -25.97
CA ILE A 6 -23.63 14.01 -25.19
C ILE A 6 -24.64 14.96 -25.84
N VAL A 7 -25.56 14.43 -26.65
CA VAL A 7 -26.66 15.20 -27.25
C VAL A 7 -27.98 14.55 -26.81
N GLY A 8 -28.75 15.28 -25.99
CA GLY A 8 -30.19 15.01 -25.82
C GLY A 8 -30.66 14.20 -24.60
N ILE A 9 -29.81 13.89 -23.62
CA ILE A 9 -30.26 13.25 -22.36
C ILE A 9 -30.55 14.35 -21.33
N PRO A 10 -31.77 14.43 -20.75
CA PRO A 10 -32.10 15.45 -19.76
C PRO A 10 -31.20 15.32 -18.52
N LEU A 11 -30.72 16.47 -18.01
CA LEU A 11 -29.71 16.62 -16.95
C LEU A 11 -30.02 15.83 -15.67
N LEU A 12 -31.27 15.42 -15.47
CA LEU A 12 -31.77 14.61 -14.34
C LEU A 12 -31.45 13.11 -14.44
N LEU A 13 -31.16 12.58 -15.63
CA LEU A 13 -30.80 11.17 -15.82
C LEU A 13 -29.28 10.93 -15.79
N LEU A 14 -28.46 11.98 -15.86
CA LEU A 14 -27.00 11.85 -15.79
C LEU A 14 -26.53 11.45 -14.37
N SER A 15 -27.22 11.91 -13.32
CA SER A 15 -26.93 11.50 -11.94
C SER A 15 -27.27 10.03 -11.67
N LEU A 16 -28.17 9.43 -12.46
CA LEU A 16 -28.62 8.05 -12.25
C LEU A 16 -27.66 7.01 -12.87
N ILE A 17 -26.90 7.39 -13.92
CA ILE A 17 -25.89 6.51 -14.53
C ILE A 17 -24.56 6.59 -13.77
N ILE A 18 -24.24 7.73 -13.16
CA ILE A 18 -23.04 7.87 -12.31
C ILE A 18 -23.26 7.22 -10.92
N GLY A 19 -24.52 7.06 -10.49
CA GLY A 19 -24.87 6.41 -9.21
C GLY A 19 -24.94 4.88 -9.21
N SER A 20 -24.66 4.19 -10.34
CA SER A 20 -24.77 2.72 -10.40
C SER A 20 -23.78 2.03 -11.38
N LEU A 21 -22.73 2.73 -11.83
CA LEU A 21 -21.62 2.09 -12.56
C LEU A 21 -20.24 2.42 -11.99
N GLY A 22 -20.23 2.59 -10.68
CA GLY A 22 -19.06 2.88 -9.88
C GLY A 22 -19.45 2.85 -8.41
N CYS A 23 -19.98 1.72 -7.93
CA CYS A 23 -19.44 1.28 -6.65
C CYS A 23 -17.99 0.99 -6.99
N ALA A 24 -17.12 1.95 -6.68
CA ALA A 24 -15.70 1.70 -6.70
C ALA A 24 -15.53 0.33 -6.02
N GLU A 25 -14.89 -0.61 -6.72
CA GLU A 25 -14.04 -1.54 -5.99
C GLU A 25 -13.21 -0.57 -5.13
N GLU A 26 -13.48 -0.55 -3.83
CA GLU A 26 -12.51 0.03 -2.91
C GLU A 26 -11.28 -0.80 -3.19
N GLU A 27 -10.40 -0.26 -4.04
CA GLU A 27 -9.05 -0.72 -4.15
C GLU A 27 -8.54 -0.53 -2.74
N GLU A 28 -8.57 -1.61 -1.98
CA GLU A 28 -7.94 -1.72 -0.68
C GLU A 28 -6.47 -1.43 -0.96
N VAL A 29 -6.12 -0.14 -0.90
CA VAL A 29 -4.73 0.29 -0.92
C VAL A 29 -4.20 -0.21 0.42
N GLU A 30 -3.68 -1.43 0.40
CA GLU A 30 -2.89 -2.00 1.49
C GLU A 30 -1.80 -0.98 1.79
N GLU A 31 -1.97 -0.23 2.89
CA GLU A 31 -1.02 0.81 3.27
C GLU A 31 0.37 0.18 3.44
N VAL A 32 1.40 0.85 2.93
CA VAL A 32 2.77 0.37 3.07
C VAL A 32 3.17 0.46 4.55
N GLU A 33 3.48 -0.68 5.14
CA GLU A 33 3.85 -0.81 6.55
C GLU A 33 5.22 -1.50 6.66
N ALA A 34 6.24 -0.77 7.09
CA ALA A 34 7.55 -1.34 7.37
C ALA A 34 7.51 -2.09 8.71
N ARG A 35 7.83 -3.39 8.70
CA ARG A 35 7.82 -4.24 9.89
C ARG A 35 8.90 -5.30 9.82
N PHE A 36 9.46 -5.66 10.97
CA PHE A 36 10.38 -6.78 11.09
C PHE A 36 10.26 -7.44 12.47
N ALA A 37 10.79 -8.66 12.57
CA ALA A 37 10.92 -9.38 13.83
C ALA A 37 12.36 -9.88 14.02
N ALA A 38 12.83 -9.92 15.27
CA ALA A 38 14.12 -10.47 15.64
C ALA A 38 13.96 -11.84 16.34
N SER A 39 14.85 -12.79 16.08
CA SER A 39 14.84 -14.11 16.72
C SER A 39 15.11 -14.04 18.23
N SER A 40 15.90 -13.07 18.67
CA SER A 40 16.12 -12.74 20.08
C SER A 40 16.39 -11.24 20.23
N THR A 41 15.89 -10.65 21.31
CA THR A 41 16.14 -9.25 21.70
C THR A 41 17.07 -9.11 22.89
N SER A 42 17.51 -10.24 23.48
CA SER A 42 18.42 -10.26 24.62
C SER A 42 19.18 -11.59 24.74
N GLY A 43 20.32 -11.59 25.43
CA GLY A 43 21.13 -12.79 25.65
C GLY A 43 22.56 -12.46 26.08
N SER A 44 23.35 -13.49 26.36
CA SER A 44 24.77 -13.34 26.69
C SER A 44 25.61 -13.39 25.40
N PRO A 45 26.63 -12.52 25.25
CA PRO A 45 27.49 -12.55 24.08
C PRO A 45 28.40 -13.81 24.04
N PRO A 46 28.77 -14.30 22.84
CA PRO A 46 28.28 -13.85 21.53
C PRO A 46 26.83 -14.28 21.29
N LEU A 47 26.00 -13.34 20.85
CA LEU A 47 24.58 -13.57 20.58
C LEU A 47 24.35 -13.49 19.07
N GLU A 48 23.88 -14.59 18.49
CA GLU A 48 23.45 -14.62 17.10
C GLU A 48 21.96 -14.23 17.03
N VAL A 49 21.65 -13.21 16.23
CA VAL A 49 20.29 -12.71 16.02
C VAL A 49 19.96 -12.76 14.54
N GLN A 50 18.79 -13.30 14.22
CA GLN A 50 18.25 -13.36 12.87
C GLN A 50 17.05 -12.42 12.77
N PHE A 51 17.06 -11.54 11.77
CA PHE A 51 15.95 -10.63 11.47
C PHE A 51 15.13 -11.20 10.32
N THR A 52 13.81 -11.10 10.46
CA THR A 52 12.82 -11.52 9.46
C THR A 52 11.97 -10.33 9.09
N ASP A 53 11.94 -9.99 7.80
CA ASP A 53 11.04 -8.98 7.26
C ASP A 53 9.58 -9.42 7.38
N GLN A 54 8.72 -8.50 7.79
CA GLN A 54 7.26 -8.69 7.93
C GLN A 54 6.49 -7.54 7.29
N SER A 55 7.13 -6.79 6.40
CA SER A 55 6.58 -5.60 5.79
C SER A 55 5.35 -5.91 4.94
N ARG A 56 4.45 -4.93 4.78
CA ARG A 56 3.18 -5.03 4.05
C ARG A 56 3.06 -3.95 2.98
N GLY A 57 2.17 -4.17 2.02
CA GLY A 57 2.00 -3.31 0.84
C GLY A 57 3.01 -3.62 -0.27
N GLU A 58 3.13 -2.70 -1.22
CA GLU A 58 4.10 -2.81 -2.32
C GLU A 58 5.50 -2.38 -1.84
N ILE A 59 6.33 -3.36 -1.48
CA ILE A 59 7.73 -3.15 -1.08
C ILE A 59 8.62 -3.18 -2.33
N THR A 60 9.34 -2.10 -2.59
CA THR A 60 10.30 -2.03 -3.71
C THR A 60 11.73 -2.36 -3.29
N ASP A 61 12.11 -1.99 -2.07
CA ASP A 61 13.48 -2.06 -1.57
C ASP A 61 13.53 -2.24 -0.05
N TRP A 62 14.67 -2.75 0.46
CA TRP A 62 14.97 -2.86 1.90
C TRP A 62 16.32 -2.21 2.19
N GLU A 63 16.39 -1.47 3.30
CA GLU A 63 17.60 -0.85 3.83
C GLU A 63 17.73 -1.23 5.31
N TRP A 64 18.91 -1.70 5.71
CA TRP A 64 19.19 -2.15 7.07
C TRP A 64 20.36 -1.36 7.63
N ASP A 65 20.07 -0.49 8.60
CA ASP A 65 21.07 0.30 9.33
C ASP A 65 21.23 -0.26 10.75
N PHE A 66 22.35 -0.95 10.98
CA PHE A 66 22.71 -1.50 12.30
C PHE A 66 23.58 -0.55 13.13
N ASP A 67 24.18 0.46 12.50
CA ASP A 67 25.15 1.38 13.11
C ASP A 67 24.51 2.75 13.44
N ASN A 68 23.25 2.96 13.04
CA ASN A 68 22.45 4.18 13.19
C ASN A 68 23.14 5.42 12.58
N ASP A 69 23.71 5.27 11.38
CA ASP A 69 24.38 6.35 10.64
C ASP A 69 23.54 6.94 9.50
N GLY A 70 22.37 6.34 9.21
CA GLY A 70 21.43 6.77 8.19
C GLY A 70 21.72 6.25 6.79
N THR A 71 22.49 5.16 6.66
CA THR A 71 22.78 4.44 5.41
C THR A 71 22.86 2.92 5.58
#